data_AF-A0A8H7VXV4-F1
#
_entry.id   AF-A0A8H7VXV4-F1
#
_cell.length_a   1.000
_cell.length_b   1.000
_cell.length_c   1.000
_cell.angle_alpha   90.00
_cell.angle_beta   90.00
_cell.angle_gamma   90.00
#
_symmetry.space_group_name_H-M   'P 1'
#
loop_
_entity.id
_entity.type
_entity.pdbx_description
1 polymer ?
#
loop_
_entity_poly.entity_id
_entity_poly.type
_entity_poly.pdbx_seq_one_letter_code
_entity_poly.pdbx_strand_id
1 'polypeptide(L)'
;MDRLPFEVLLQVFEYLPLGSFQSLYYVFPQVVIDEALIYKLRNKKKQPMIDLISTNLHELSTPISNKRNESSLSLYFTSFDSSHRYIWTLPDFINQTHYFKVKDAYVSHGKLVLKRPYDLLIKDNVVVAQKSLGSLWDIRKSFPPTRAGSFSGASEYSKIKSQELIIYQSGCILDSCLIPSCLTGVVPLDEDHKKKGSNRPKLPSLYQRKVPFTSSASSAYPDLTCGYFLVERLAISIPTFLELYSSSN
;
A
#
# COMPACT_ATOMS: atom_id res chain seq x y z
N MET A 1 -28.87 -16.80 -18.49
CA MET A 1 -28.10 -15.54 -18.37
C MET A 1 -27.79 -14.94 -19.74
N ASP A 2 -27.71 -15.74 -20.80
CA ASP A 2 -27.35 -15.32 -22.18
C ASP A 2 -28.37 -14.41 -22.91
N ARG A 3 -29.40 -13.93 -22.21
CA ARG A 3 -30.45 -13.05 -22.76
C ARG A 3 -30.59 -11.73 -22.00
N LEU A 4 -29.82 -11.53 -20.93
CA LEU A 4 -29.84 -10.28 -20.18
C LEU A 4 -28.86 -9.30 -20.82
N PRO A 5 -29.24 -8.01 -20.97
CA PRO A 5 -28.30 -6.96 -21.32
C PRO A 5 -27.11 -6.95 -20.35
N PHE A 6 -25.93 -6.64 -20.86
CA PHE A 6 -24.69 -6.65 -20.08
C PHE A 6 -24.78 -5.73 -18.86
N GLU A 7 -25.43 -4.58 -19.00
CA GLU A 7 -25.64 -3.59 -17.95
C GLU A 7 -26.47 -4.18 -16.80
N VAL A 8 -27.49 -5.00 -17.13
CA VAL A 8 -28.30 -5.68 -16.11
C VAL A 8 -27.47 -6.72 -15.38
N LEU A 9 -26.58 -7.43 -16.07
CA LEU A 9 -25.64 -8.37 -15.42
C LEU A 9 -24.69 -7.64 -14.46
N LEU A 10 -24.14 -6.48 -14.87
CA LEU A 10 -23.29 -5.66 -14.00
C LEU A 10 -24.02 -5.22 -12.72
N GLN A 11 -25.27 -4.78 -12.86
CA GLN A 11 -26.11 -4.40 -11.72
C GLN A 11 -26.40 -5.60 -10.80
N VAL A 12 -26.70 -6.77 -11.35
CA VAL A 12 -26.90 -7.99 -10.55
C VAL A 12 -25.63 -8.35 -9.78
N PHE A 13 -24.46 -8.34 -10.45
CA PHE A 13 -23.18 -8.66 -9.81
C PHE A 13 -22.73 -7.62 -8.78
N GLU A 14 -23.22 -6.38 -8.88
CA GLU A 14 -22.99 -5.35 -7.86
C GLU A 14 -23.53 -5.74 -6.48
N TYR A 15 -24.56 -6.60 -6.40
CA TYR A 15 -25.11 -7.05 -5.11
C TYR A 15 -24.39 -8.27 -4.53
N LEU A 16 -23.58 -8.99 -5.32
CA LEU A 16 -22.86 -10.19 -4.84
C LEU A 16 -21.67 -9.81 -3.95
N PRO A 17 -21.38 -10.55 -2.87
CA PRO A 17 -20.19 -10.29 -2.06
C PRO A 17 -18.91 -10.56 -2.86
N LEU A 18 -17.83 -9.82 -2.54
CA LEU A 18 -16.55 -9.94 -3.28
C LEU A 18 -15.99 -11.37 -3.24
N GLY A 19 -16.18 -12.10 -2.14
CA GLY A 19 -15.74 -13.50 -2.02
C GLY A 19 -16.43 -14.46 -3.00
N SER A 20 -17.60 -14.10 -3.55
CA SER A 20 -18.30 -14.95 -4.55
C SER A 20 -17.76 -14.81 -5.96
N PHE A 21 -16.97 -13.77 -6.26
CA PHE A 21 -16.47 -13.51 -7.62
C PHE A 21 -15.57 -14.63 -8.12
N GLN A 22 -14.82 -15.30 -7.24
CA GLN A 22 -13.98 -16.43 -7.62
C GLN A 22 -14.80 -17.56 -8.25
N SER A 23 -15.99 -17.84 -7.71
CA SER A 23 -16.90 -18.84 -8.26
C SER A 23 -17.45 -18.44 -9.64
N LEU A 24 -17.63 -17.14 -9.90
CA LEU A 24 -18.15 -16.64 -11.17
C LEU A 24 -17.19 -16.87 -12.34
N TYR A 25 -15.87 -16.88 -12.10
CA TYR A 25 -14.88 -17.17 -13.14
C TYR A 25 -14.96 -18.60 -13.68
N TYR A 26 -15.58 -19.54 -12.96
CA TYR A 26 -15.81 -20.90 -13.47
C TYR A 26 -17.03 -21.00 -14.40
N VAL A 27 -17.91 -20.00 -14.38
CA VAL A 27 -19.21 -20.05 -15.08
C VAL A 27 -19.27 -19.07 -16.24
N PHE A 28 -18.66 -17.89 -16.08
CA PHE A 28 -18.74 -16.79 -17.05
C PHE A 28 -17.39 -16.49 -17.68
N PRO A 29 -17.37 -15.88 -18.88
CA PRO A 29 -16.14 -15.41 -19.49
C PRO A 29 -15.38 -14.45 -18.58
N GLN A 30 -14.06 -14.62 -18.51
CA GLN A 30 -13.18 -13.82 -17.64
C GLN A 30 -13.38 -12.31 -17.84
N VAL A 31 -13.48 -11.85 -19.08
CA VAL A 31 -13.64 -10.42 -19.41
C VAL A 31 -14.92 -9.85 -18.80
N VAL A 32 -16.01 -10.63 -18.77
CA VAL A 32 -17.30 -10.21 -18.19
C VAL A 32 -17.19 -10.05 -16.68
N ILE A 33 -16.52 -11.00 -16.01
CA ILE A 33 -16.35 -10.96 -14.56
C ILE A 33 -15.32 -9.92 -14.13
N ASP A 34 -14.26 -9.71 -14.92
CA ASP A 34 -13.30 -8.60 -14.72
C ASP A 34 -14.06 -7.27 -14.75
N GLU A 35 -14.84 -6.99 -15.80
CA GLU A 35 -15.63 -5.75 -15.90
C GLU A 35 -16.67 -5.61 -14.79
N ALA A 36 -17.36 -6.69 -14.39
CA ALA A 36 -18.29 -6.69 -13.27
C ALA A 36 -17.61 -6.34 -11.94
N LEU A 37 -16.44 -6.92 -11.70
CA LEU A 37 -15.64 -6.64 -10.51
C LEU A 37 -15.23 -5.17 -10.49
N ILE A 38 -14.70 -4.67 -11.62
CA ILE A 38 -14.28 -3.28 -11.74
C ILE A 38 -15.46 -2.32 -11.61
N TYR A 39 -16.62 -2.62 -12.20
CA TYR A 39 -17.84 -1.84 -12.04
C TYR A 39 -18.23 -1.72 -10.55
N LYS A 40 -18.24 -2.84 -9.83
CA LYS A 40 -18.51 -2.87 -8.39
C LYS A 40 -17.49 -2.05 -7.58
N LEU A 41 -16.20 -2.15 -7.90
CA LEU A 41 -15.15 -1.37 -7.23
C LEU A 41 -15.26 0.12 -7.54
N ARG A 42 -15.62 0.48 -8.78
CA ARG A 42 -15.84 1.87 -9.20
C ARG A 42 -16.99 2.54 -8.43
N ASN A 43 -18.07 1.80 -8.15
CA ASN A 43 -19.19 2.33 -7.37
C ASN A 43 -18.85 2.50 -5.88
N LYS A 44 -17.79 1.82 -5.41
CA LYS A 44 -17.30 1.89 -4.02
C LYS A 44 -15.98 2.66 -3.86
N LYS A 45 -15.61 3.54 -4.80
CA LYS A 45 -14.35 4.31 -4.77
C LYS A 45 -14.06 5.07 -3.48
N LYS A 46 -15.10 5.50 -2.75
CA LYS A 46 -14.96 6.23 -1.48
C LYS A 46 -14.72 5.32 -0.27
N GLN A 47 -14.92 4.01 -0.42
CA GLN A 47 -14.68 3.04 0.63
C GLN A 47 -13.27 2.48 0.50
N PRO A 48 -12.58 2.23 1.63
CA PRO A 48 -11.28 1.59 1.58
C PRO A 48 -11.45 0.20 0.96
N MET A 49 -10.59 -0.11 0.00
CA MET A 49 -10.59 -1.39 -0.69
C MET A 49 -9.72 -2.37 0.09
N ILE A 50 -8.49 -1.98 0.43
CA ILE A 50 -7.55 -2.83 1.14
C ILE A 50 -6.75 -1.96 2.10
N ASP A 51 -6.33 -2.55 3.21
CA ASP A 51 -5.44 -1.91 4.16
C ASP A 51 -4.04 -2.47 4.00
N LEU A 52 -3.08 -1.56 3.82
CA LEU A 52 -1.66 -1.85 3.93
C LEU A 52 -1.25 -1.72 5.39
N ILE A 53 -0.74 -2.80 5.98
CA ILE A 53 -0.51 -2.93 7.41
C ILE A 53 0.96 -3.19 7.69
N SER A 54 1.53 -2.37 8.55
CA SER A 54 2.74 -2.70 9.28
C SER A 54 2.36 -3.52 10.51
N THR A 55 2.90 -4.74 10.64
CA THR A 55 2.67 -5.59 11.81
C THR A 55 3.58 -5.26 13.00
N ASN A 56 4.33 -4.15 12.94
CA ASN A 56 5.17 -3.69 14.04
C ASN A 56 5.27 -2.16 14.07
N LEU A 57 4.57 -1.51 15.01
CA LEU A 57 4.59 -0.05 15.21
C LEU A 57 5.95 0.52 15.63
N HIS A 58 6.85 -0.34 16.09
CA HIS A 58 8.20 0.05 16.45
C HIS A 58 9.13 0.11 15.24
N GLU A 59 8.72 -0.43 14.08
CA GLU A 59 9.49 -0.39 12.82
C GLU A 59 8.87 0.61 11.84
N LEU A 60 7.59 0.41 11.49
CA LEU A 60 6.81 1.31 10.64
C LEU A 60 5.50 1.65 11.33
N SER A 61 5.24 2.94 11.54
CA SER A 61 4.01 3.42 12.19
C SER A 61 3.35 4.55 11.43
N THR A 62 2.05 4.46 11.23
CA THR A 62 1.23 5.63 10.86
C THR A 62 0.91 6.46 12.10
N PRO A 63 0.39 7.69 11.96
CA PRO A 63 -0.10 8.49 13.09
C PRO A 63 -1.22 7.80 13.88
N ILE A 64 -1.87 6.79 13.29
CA ILE A 64 -3.01 6.07 13.86
C ILE A 64 -2.53 4.65 14.21
N SER A 65 -2.15 4.44 15.47
CA SER A 65 -1.74 3.12 15.98
C SER A 65 -2.90 2.34 16.59
N ASN A 66 -2.93 1.02 16.41
CA ASN A 66 -3.90 0.15 17.08
C ASN A 66 -3.29 -0.58 18.31
N LYS A 67 -4.15 -1.24 19.09
CA LYS A 67 -3.74 -2.01 20.29
C LYS A 67 -2.95 -3.29 19.99
N ARG A 68 -2.85 -3.72 18.73
CA ARG A 68 -2.23 -4.99 18.30
C ARG A 68 -0.78 -4.83 17.85
N ASN A 69 -0.13 -3.72 18.19
CA ASN A 69 1.19 -3.36 17.66
C ASN A 69 1.21 -3.24 16.11
N GLU A 70 0.06 -2.94 15.49
CA GLU A 70 -0.03 -2.71 14.05
C GLU A 70 -0.43 -1.26 13.74
N SER A 71 -0.04 -0.80 12.55
CA SER A 71 -0.60 0.42 11.94
C SER A 71 -1.04 0.13 10.52
N SER A 72 -2.08 0.83 10.08
CA SER A 72 -2.67 0.63 8.76
C SER A 72 -2.76 1.93 7.96
N LEU A 73 -2.66 1.78 6.65
CA LEU A 73 -3.02 2.79 5.65
C LEU A 73 -4.06 2.19 4.72
N SER A 74 -5.20 2.87 4.60
CA SER A 74 -6.24 2.45 3.68
C SER A 74 -5.94 2.87 2.25
N LEU A 75 -6.23 1.97 1.33
CA LEU A 75 -6.01 2.15 -0.10
C LEU A 75 -7.33 2.03 -0.85
N TYR A 76 -7.53 2.92 -1.81
CA TYR A 76 -8.77 3.12 -2.53
C TYR A 76 -8.59 2.77 -3.99
N PHE A 77 -9.63 2.20 -4.60
CA PHE A 77 -9.62 1.89 -6.03
C PHE A 77 -9.38 3.15 -6.87
N THR A 78 -8.42 3.09 -7.81
CA THR A 78 -8.17 4.19 -8.76
C THR A 78 -8.46 3.78 -10.21
N SER A 79 -7.85 2.69 -10.67
CA SER A 79 -7.90 2.27 -12.07
C SER A 79 -7.68 0.77 -12.22
N PHE A 80 -7.88 0.27 -13.43
CA PHE A 80 -7.69 -1.13 -13.78
C PHE A 80 -6.81 -1.22 -15.03
N ASP A 81 -5.77 -2.04 -14.96
CA ASP A 81 -4.94 -2.41 -16.10
C ASP A 81 -5.41 -3.76 -16.65
N SER A 82 -6.19 -3.73 -17.73
CA SER A 82 -6.75 -4.94 -18.35
C SER A 82 -5.70 -5.84 -18.98
N SER A 83 -4.55 -5.30 -19.41
CA SER A 83 -3.48 -6.09 -20.04
C SER A 83 -2.82 -7.06 -19.06
N HIS A 84 -2.69 -6.66 -17.80
CA HIS A 84 -2.04 -7.44 -16.75
C HIS A 84 -2.99 -7.88 -15.63
N ARG A 85 -4.28 -7.52 -15.76
CA ARG A 85 -5.34 -7.76 -14.76
C ARG A 85 -4.97 -7.24 -13.37
N TYR A 86 -4.37 -6.05 -13.33
CA TYR A 86 -4.04 -5.37 -12.09
C TYR A 86 -5.10 -4.34 -11.72
N ILE A 87 -5.58 -4.45 -10.48
CA ILE A 87 -6.35 -3.39 -9.83
C ILE A 87 -5.35 -2.45 -9.18
N TRP A 88 -5.38 -1.19 -9.59
CA TRP A 88 -4.56 -0.15 -8.98
C TRP A 88 -5.32 0.54 -7.87
N THR A 89 -4.57 0.87 -6.82
CA THR A 89 -5.04 1.62 -5.67
C THR A 89 -4.09 2.75 -5.30
N LEU A 90 -4.65 3.78 -4.67
CA LEU A 90 -3.94 4.93 -4.12
C LEU A 90 -4.35 5.11 -2.66
N PRO A 91 -3.46 5.61 -1.80
CA PRO A 91 -3.86 6.10 -0.48
C PRO A 91 -4.63 7.41 -0.59
N ASP A 92 -5.22 7.83 0.52
CA ASP A 92 -5.87 9.14 0.60
C ASP A 92 -4.81 10.25 0.82
N PHE A 93 -4.40 10.85 -0.30
CA PHE A 93 -3.45 11.96 -0.30
C PHE A 93 -4.03 13.24 0.29
N ILE A 94 -5.36 13.43 0.30
CA ILE A 94 -6.01 14.65 0.79
C ILE A 94 -5.85 14.74 2.30
N ASN A 95 -6.10 13.63 3.00
CA ASN A 95 -5.98 13.55 4.46
C ASN A 95 -4.56 13.21 4.93
N GLN A 96 -3.57 13.22 4.03
CA GLN A 96 -2.16 12.91 4.31
C GLN A 96 -1.93 11.52 4.94
N THR A 97 -2.84 10.57 4.73
CA THR A 97 -2.74 9.20 5.23
C THR A 97 -2.07 8.28 4.21
N HIS A 98 -0.84 8.63 3.83
CA HIS A 98 -0.10 7.92 2.77
C HIS A 98 1.35 7.60 3.16
N TYR A 99 1.70 7.62 4.45
CA TYR A 99 3.06 7.33 4.88
C TYR A 99 3.10 6.52 6.18
N PHE A 100 4.18 5.76 6.34
CA PHE A 100 4.63 5.25 7.63
C PHE A 100 5.87 6.01 8.07
N LYS A 101 5.90 6.45 9.32
CA LYS A 101 7.12 6.88 9.99
C LYS A 101 7.96 5.63 10.28
N VAL A 102 9.22 5.68 9.85
CA VAL A 102 10.22 4.64 10.11
C VAL A 102 10.89 4.97 11.44
N LYS A 103 11.00 3.96 12.31
CA LYS A 103 11.64 4.07 13.62
C LYS A 103 12.82 3.11 13.71
N ASP A 104 13.79 3.47 14.56
CA ASP A 104 14.91 2.60 14.87
C ASP A 104 14.48 1.52 15.87
N ALA A 105 14.20 0.31 15.38
CA ALA A 105 13.96 -0.87 16.20
C ALA A 105 15.19 -1.77 16.26
N TYR A 106 15.51 -2.27 17.44
CA TYR A 106 16.64 -3.19 17.68
C TYR A 106 16.38 -4.62 17.18
N VAL A 107 15.12 -5.00 16.94
CA VAL A 107 14.72 -6.35 16.52
C VAL A 107 13.64 -6.26 15.42
N SER A 108 13.87 -6.94 14.30
CA SER A 108 12.96 -6.96 13.16
C SER A 108 12.18 -8.26 13.06
N HIS A 109 10.89 -8.22 13.38
CA HIS A 109 9.96 -9.32 13.15
C HIS A 109 8.71 -8.88 12.39
N GLY A 110 8.58 -7.58 12.11
CA GLY A 110 7.44 -7.04 11.41
C GLY A 110 7.43 -7.41 9.92
N LYS A 111 6.22 -7.45 9.36
CA LYS A 111 5.97 -7.59 7.94
C LYS A 111 5.10 -6.44 7.47
N LEU A 112 5.26 -6.10 6.19
CA LEU A 112 4.27 -5.33 5.47
C LEU A 112 3.27 -6.30 4.84
N VAL A 113 1.99 -6.16 5.16
CA VAL A 113 0.93 -7.08 4.73
C VAL A 113 -0.28 -6.32 4.20
N LEU A 114 -1.05 -6.96 3.32
CA LEU A 114 -2.38 -6.51 2.89
C LEU A 114 -3.44 -7.30 3.64
N LYS A 115 -4.47 -6.62 4.16
CA LYS A 115 -5.67 -7.22 4.75
C LYS A 115 -6.93 -6.47 4.27
N ARG A 116 -8.12 -7.01 4.53
CA ARG A 116 -9.36 -6.26 4.28
C ARG A 116 -9.57 -5.20 5.37
N PRO A 117 -10.17 -4.04 5.05
CA PRO A 117 -10.27 -2.93 6.01
C PRO A 117 -11.05 -3.24 7.29
N TYR A 118 -12.02 -4.15 7.23
CA TYR A 118 -12.88 -4.48 8.37
C TYR A 118 -12.32 -5.61 9.26
N ASP A 119 -11.24 -6.27 8.84
CA ASP A 119 -10.63 -7.36 9.61
C ASP A 119 -9.92 -6.87 10.87
N LEU A 120 -9.58 -5.57 10.93
CA LEU A 120 -9.00 -4.93 12.10
C LEU A 120 -9.95 -4.87 13.30
N LEU A 121 -11.26 -5.03 13.08
CA LEU A 121 -12.31 -4.95 14.10
C LEU A 121 -12.68 -6.30 14.70
N ILE A 122 -12.33 -7.41 14.04
CA ILE A 122 -12.69 -8.76 14.50
C ILE A 122 -11.73 -9.14 15.62
N LYS A 123 -12.24 -9.20 16.86
CA LYS A 123 -11.46 -9.41 18.08
C LYS A 123 -11.02 -10.85 18.32
N ASP A 124 -11.65 -11.84 17.69
CA ASP A 124 -11.51 -13.23 18.12
C ASP A 124 -11.17 -14.17 16.95
N ASN A 125 -10.06 -14.91 17.07
CA ASN A 125 -9.67 -16.20 16.48
C ASN A 125 -10.03 -16.57 15.01
N VAL A 126 -10.56 -15.67 14.19
CA VAL A 126 -10.79 -15.92 12.77
C VAL A 126 -9.46 -15.72 12.03
N VAL A 127 -9.04 -16.74 11.29
CA VAL A 127 -7.91 -16.63 10.37
C VAL A 127 -8.28 -15.62 9.30
N VAL A 128 -7.72 -14.42 9.41
CA VAL A 128 -7.92 -13.37 8.42
C VAL A 128 -6.97 -13.62 7.26
N ALA A 129 -7.52 -13.73 6.05
CA ALA A 129 -6.72 -13.81 4.83
C ALA A 129 -5.82 -12.55 4.73
N GLN A 130 -4.51 -12.78 4.62
CA GLN A 130 -3.53 -11.71 4.50
C GLN A 130 -2.49 -12.04 3.43
N LYS A 131 -2.01 -11.02 2.73
CA LYS A 131 -0.93 -11.14 1.75
C LYS A 131 0.30 -10.41 2.23
N SER A 132 1.39 -11.13 2.50
CA SER A 132 2.67 -10.51 2.85
C SER A 132 3.36 -9.95 1.60
N LEU A 133 3.78 -8.68 1.69
CA LEU A 133 4.56 -7.98 0.66
C LEU A 133 6.07 -8.06 0.90
N GLY A 134 6.49 -8.19 2.16
CA GLY A 134 7.91 -8.30 2.52
C GLY A 134 8.14 -8.12 4.01
N SER A 135 9.38 -8.33 4.44
CA SER A 135 9.80 -8.02 5.81
C SER A 135 10.01 -6.51 5.96
N LEU A 136 9.70 -5.98 7.14
CA LEU A 136 10.00 -4.57 7.44
C LEU A 136 11.51 -4.33 7.51
N TRP A 137 12.29 -5.36 7.83
CA TRP A 137 13.75 -5.31 7.81
C TRP A 137 14.32 -5.05 6.41
N ASP A 138 13.81 -5.71 5.38
CA ASP A 138 14.32 -5.53 4.01
C ASP A 138 13.96 -4.14 3.46
N ILE A 139 12.76 -3.66 3.79
CA ILE A 139 12.36 -2.27 3.52
C ILE A 139 13.32 -1.32 4.25
N ARG A 140 13.63 -1.61 5.52
CA ARG A 140 14.57 -0.82 6.32
C ARG A 140 15.99 -0.82 5.76
N LYS A 141 16.52 -1.95 5.28
CA LYS A 141 17.85 -2.02 4.64
C LYS A 141 17.95 -1.17 3.38
N SER A 142 16.81 -0.86 2.77
CA SER A 142 16.77 0.07 1.64
C SER A 142 16.99 1.52 2.09
N PHE A 143 16.83 1.82 3.38
CA PHE A 143 17.36 3.05 3.97
C PHE A 143 18.86 2.86 4.22
N PRO A 144 19.66 3.91 4.00
CA PRO A 144 21.07 3.87 4.33
C PRO A 144 21.27 3.54 5.83
N PRO A 145 22.27 2.70 6.18
CA PRO A 145 22.48 2.23 7.54
C PRO A 145 22.75 3.42 8.48
N THR A 146 22.31 3.35 9.74
CA THR A 146 22.41 4.46 10.70
C THR A 146 23.70 4.52 11.49
N ARG A 147 24.59 3.51 11.37
CA ARG A 147 25.91 3.48 12.03
C ARG A 147 26.87 2.59 11.24
N ALA A 148 27.89 3.20 10.62
CA ALA A 148 29.19 2.55 10.54
C ALA A 148 29.88 2.79 11.88
N GLY A 149 30.46 1.75 12.48
CA GLY A 149 31.21 1.86 13.72
C GLY A 149 32.28 2.96 13.63
N SER A 150 32.45 3.68 14.73
CA SER A 150 33.49 4.68 14.88
C SER A 150 34.88 4.05 14.78
N PHE A 151 35.50 4.14 13.60
CA PHE A 151 36.89 4.54 13.42
C PHE A 151 36.95 5.22 12.04
N SER A 152 36.88 6.56 12.05
CA SER A 152 37.11 7.44 10.89
C SER A 152 36.11 7.38 9.72
N GLY A 153 34.83 7.73 9.94
CA GLY A 153 33.84 7.79 8.85
C GLY A 153 32.64 8.72 9.09
N ALA A 154 32.74 9.71 9.97
CA ALA A 154 31.68 10.69 10.17
C ALA A 154 31.70 11.72 9.04
N SER A 155 31.05 11.45 7.90
CA SER A 155 30.47 12.45 6.97
C SER A 155 30.06 11.85 5.60
N GLU A 156 29.10 10.92 5.55
CA GLU A 156 28.46 10.57 4.26
C GLU A 156 26.94 10.79 4.23
N TYR A 157 26.32 11.15 5.36
CA TYR A 157 24.87 11.30 5.46
C TYR A 157 24.29 12.58 4.86
N SER A 158 25.12 13.56 4.48
CA SER A 158 24.64 14.88 4.03
C SER A 158 24.15 14.93 2.57
N LYS A 159 24.06 13.79 1.88
CA LYS A 159 23.71 13.74 0.44
C LYS A 159 22.58 12.80 0.07
N ILE A 160 21.96 12.12 1.04
CA ILE A 160 20.87 11.18 0.73
C ILE A 160 19.62 11.96 0.36
N LYS A 161 19.32 11.96 -0.94
CA LYS A 161 18.05 12.42 -1.50
C LYS A 161 16.97 11.39 -1.18
N SER A 162 15.73 11.75 -1.49
CA SER A 162 14.65 10.77 -1.55
C SER A 162 15.04 9.59 -2.44
N GLN A 163 14.61 8.39 -2.05
CA GLN A 163 14.88 7.17 -2.81
C GLN A 163 13.57 6.50 -3.19
N GLU A 164 13.36 6.28 -4.47
CA GLU A 164 12.25 5.46 -4.94
C GLU A 164 12.50 3.98 -4.60
N LEU A 165 11.47 3.33 -4.07
CA LEU A 165 11.50 1.93 -3.72
C LEU A 165 10.27 1.25 -4.31
N ILE A 166 10.50 0.24 -5.15
CA ILE A 166 9.42 -0.59 -5.70
C ILE A 166 9.53 -1.97 -5.09
N ILE A 167 8.48 -2.41 -4.39
CA ILE A 167 8.39 -3.76 -3.85
C ILE A 167 7.61 -4.61 -4.85
N TYR A 168 8.28 -5.62 -5.41
CA TYR A 168 7.66 -6.64 -6.25
C TYR A 168 7.41 -7.89 -5.42
N GLN A 169 6.15 -8.33 -5.41
CA GLN A 169 5.76 -9.60 -4.80
C GLN A 169 4.79 -10.32 -5.73
N SER A 170 4.71 -11.65 -5.68
CA SER A 170 3.77 -12.40 -6.52
C SER A 170 2.34 -11.84 -6.40
N GLY A 171 1.82 -11.31 -7.51
CA GLY A 171 0.50 -10.71 -7.61
C GLY A 171 0.37 -9.27 -7.07
N CYS A 172 1.46 -8.62 -6.62
CA CYS A 172 1.43 -7.27 -6.07
C CYS A 172 2.63 -6.41 -6.52
N ILE A 173 2.39 -5.12 -6.73
CA ILE A 173 3.44 -4.12 -7.01
C ILE A 173 3.17 -2.91 -6.12
N LEU A 174 4.10 -2.56 -5.24
CA LEU A 174 3.99 -1.36 -4.40
C LEU A 174 5.06 -0.34 -4.81
N ASP A 175 4.61 0.79 -5.34
CA ASP A 175 5.45 1.96 -5.58
C ASP A 175 5.48 2.80 -4.30
N SER A 176 6.68 3.07 -3.80
CA SER A 176 6.92 3.82 -2.57
C SER A 176 8.13 4.74 -2.71
N CYS A 177 8.22 5.72 -1.81
CA CYS A 177 9.36 6.62 -1.73
C CYS A 177 9.85 6.71 -0.29
N LEU A 178 11.16 6.60 -0.10
CA LEU A 178 11.83 6.78 1.17
C LEU A 178 12.30 8.22 1.27
N ILE A 179 11.91 8.94 2.32
CA ILE A 179 12.33 10.31 2.59
C ILE A 179 12.99 10.39 3.97
N PRO A 180 14.28 10.75 4.06
CA PRO A 180 14.94 11.07 5.32
C PRO A 180 14.24 12.18 6.11
N SER A 181 14.25 12.09 7.45
CA SER A 181 13.68 13.14 8.33
C SER A 181 14.39 14.49 8.22
N CYS A 182 15.65 14.51 7.81
CA CYS A 182 16.48 15.70 7.69
C CYS A 182 16.20 16.56 6.45
N LEU A 183 15.39 16.07 5.50
CA LEU A 183 15.04 16.84 4.32
C LEU A 183 13.97 17.89 4.64
N THR A 184 14.29 19.15 4.34
CA THR A 184 13.33 20.26 4.41
C THR A 184 12.87 20.62 3.01
N GLY A 185 11.56 20.58 2.75
CA GLY A 185 10.95 21.04 1.50
C GLY A 185 10.27 19.95 0.67
N VAL A 186 9.83 20.34 -0.54
CA VAL A 186 9.21 19.43 -1.51
C VAL A 186 10.31 18.69 -2.25
N VAL A 187 10.24 17.37 -2.21
CA VAL A 187 11.09 16.50 -3.01
C VAL A 187 10.49 16.42 -4.42
N PRO A 188 11.28 16.68 -5.48
CA PRO A 188 10.80 16.54 -6.84
C PRO A 188 10.38 15.08 -7.10
N LEU A 189 9.23 14.92 -7.76
CA LEU A 189 8.90 13.67 -8.43
C LEU A 189 9.88 13.54 -9.59
N ASP A 190 10.70 12.49 -9.62
CA ASP A 190 11.46 12.20 -10.83
C ASP A 190 10.45 11.94 -11.95
N GLU A 191 10.58 12.66 -13.06
CA GLU A 191 9.69 12.49 -14.21
C GLU A 191 9.86 11.09 -14.78
N ASP A 192 8.91 10.21 -14.46
CA ASP A 192 8.64 8.93 -15.10
C ASP A 192 9.88 8.21 -15.65
N HIS A 193 10.57 7.47 -14.78
CA HIS A 193 11.25 6.27 -15.27
C HIS A 193 10.18 5.34 -15.86
N LYS A 194 9.99 5.44 -17.18
CA LYS A 194 9.19 4.56 -18.04
C LYS A 194 9.64 3.10 -17.87
N LYS A 195 9.31 2.47 -16.75
CA LYS A 195 9.41 1.03 -16.58
C LYS A 195 8.25 0.42 -17.37
N LYS A 196 8.57 0.03 -18.61
CA LYS A 196 7.74 -0.82 -19.47
C LYS A 196 7.20 -1.98 -18.63
N GLY A 197 5.88 -2.09 -18.49
CA GLY A 197 5.29 -3.30 -17.92
C GLY A 197 3.87 -3.18 -17.35
N SER A 198 3.32 -1.99 -17.13
CA SER A 198 1.92 -1.85 -16.71
C SER A 198 1.38 -0.45 -16.95
N ASN A 199 0.08 -0.33 -17.24
CA ASN A 199 -0.61 0.96 -17.37
C ASN A 199 -0.77 1.58 -15.97
N ARG A 200 0.34 2.08 -15.40
CA ARG A 200 0.37 2.67 -14.06
C ARG A 200 -0.44 3.98 -14.05
N PRO A 201 -1.36 4.18 -13.09
CA PRO A 201 -2.07 5.45 -12.97
C PRO A 201 -1.11 6.57 -12.56
N LYS A 202 -1.36 7.78 -13.06
CA LYS A 202 -0.64 8.97 -12.60
C LYS A 202 -0.99 9.27 -11.14
N LEU A 203 -0.03 9.81 -10.40
CA LEU A 203 -0.31 10.40 -9.09
C LEU A 203 -1.18 11.66 -9.28
N PRO A 204 -2.02 12.03 -8.29
CA PRO A 204 -2.77 13.27 -8.36
C PRO A 204 -1.86 14.48 -8.59
N SER A 205 -2.30 15.47 -9.35
CA SER A 205 -1.48 16.65 -9.71
C SER A 205 -1.01 17.46 -8.50
N LEU A 206 -1.77 17.42 -7.39
CA LEU A 206 -1.44 18.09 -6.13
C LEU A 206 -0.54 17.24 -5.22
N TYR A 207 -0.25 16.00 -5.59
CA TYR A 207 0.63 15.14 -4.80
C TYR A 207 2.05 15.67 -4.84
N GLN A 208 2.65 15.77 -3.65
CA GLN A 208 4.03 16.18 -3.47
C GLN A 208 4.67 15.26 -2.45
N ARG A 209 5.85 14.73 -2.79
CA ARG A 209 6.72 14.04 -1.83
C ARG A 209 7.21 15.09 -0.84
N LYS A 210 6.68 15.09 0.37
CA LYS A 210 7.08 16.01 1.43
C LYS A 210 7.16 15.30 2.76
N VAL A 211 8.06 15.77 3.61
CA VAL A 211 8.08 15.35 5.01
C VAL A 211 6.76 15.78 5.66
N PRO A 212 6.02 14.88 6.33
CA PRO A 212 4.82 15.23 7.07
C PRO A 212 5.12 16.27 8.16
N PHE A 213 4.29 17.32 8.26
CA PHE A 213 4.42 18.32 9.31
C PHE A 213 4.06 17.69 10.66
N THR A 214 5.04 17.28 11.45
CA THR A 214 4.82 16.90 12.84
C THR A 214 4.69 18.15 13.69
N SER A 215 3.49 18.44 14.22
CA SER A 215 3.23 19.54 15.15
C SER A 215 3.88 19.37 16.54
N SER A 216 4.67 18.32 16.76
CA SER A 216 5.40 18.11 18.02
C SER A 216 6.78 18.78 17.96
N ALA A 217 6.81 20.03 18.42
CA ALA A 217 8.01 20.82 18.70
C ALA A 217 8.81 20.30 19.93
N SER A 218 9.02 18.99 20.09
CA SER A 218 9.62 18.45 21.34
C SER A 218 10.67 17.35 21.19
N SER A 219 11.26 17.11 20.02
CA SER A 219 12.56 16.42 19.97
C SER A 219 13.62 17.38 19.46
N ALA A 220 14.50 17.83 20.35
CA ALA A 220 15.52 18.84 20.13
C ALA A 220 16.60 18.48 19.09
N TYR A 221 16.46 17.36 18.38
CA TYR A 221 17.29 16.96 17.25
C TYR A 221 16.40 16.22 16.24
N PRO A 222 16.56 16.43 14.90
CA PRO A 222 16.03 15.48 13.95
C PRO A 222 16.70 14.15 14.27
N ASP A 223 15.91 13.15 14.64
CA ASP A 223 16.45 11.80 14.73
C ASP A 223 16.88 11.41 13.32
N LEU A 224 18.18 11.53 13.06
CA LEU A 224 18.83 11.23 11.78
C LEU A 224 18.62 9.76 11.38
N THR A 225 18.12 8.93 12.31
CA THR A 225 17.77 7.52 12.10
C THR A 225 16.32 7.30 11.66
N CYS A 226 15.48 8.32 11.76
CA CYS A 226 14.07 8.26 11.41
C CYS A 226 13.83 8.80 9.98
N GLY A 227 12.91 8.17 9.27
CA GLY A 227 12.52 8.58 7.92
C GLY A 227 11.03 8.32 7.68
N TYR A 228 10.61 8.47 6.43
CA TYR A 228 9.24 8.23 6.01
C TYR A 228 9.24 7.26 4.84
N PHE A 229 8.43 6.22 4.95
CA PHE A 229 8.05 5.33 3.86
C PHE A 229 6.72 5.84 3.29
N LEU A 230 6.79 6.60 2.21
CA LEU A 230 5.60 7.12 1.52
C LEU A 230 5.08 6.05 0.58
N VAL A 231 3.79 5.80 0.67
CA VAL A 231 3.04 4.90 -0.20
C VAL A 231 2.47 5.73 -1.34
N GLU A 232 2.79 5.37 -2.57
CA GLU A 232 2.34 6.11 -3.76
C GLU A 232 1.26 5.34 -4.50
N ARG A 233 1.54 4.08 -4.87
CA ARG A 233 0.62 3.26 -5.66
C ARG A 233 0.76 1.81 -5.25
N LEU A 234 -0.35 1.08 -5.20
CA LEU A 234 -0.32 -0.37 -5.07
C LEU A 234 -1.17 -1.00 -6.17
N ALA A 235 -0.56 -1.89 -6.94
CA ALA A 235 -1.23 -2.81 -7.84
C ALA A 235 -1.43 -4.15 -7.13
N ILE A 236 -2.62 -4.73 -7.26
CA ILE A 236 -2.93 -6.10 -6.83
C ILE A 236 -3.62 -6.84 -7.98
N SER A 237 -3.15 -8.04 -8.29
CA SER A 237 -3.75 -8.86 -9.35
C SER A 237 -5.14 -9.32 -8.92
N ILE A 238 -6.07 -9.48 -9.87
CA ILE A 238 -7.42 -9.97 -9.57
C ILE A 238 -7.41 -11.27 -8.74
N PRO A 239 -6.62 -12.31 -9.06
CA PRO A 239 -6.58 -13.53 -8.25
C PRO A 239 -6.16 -13.26 -6.80
N THR A 240 -5.07 -12.53 -6.58
CA THR A 240 -4.59 -12.19 -5.23
C THR A 240 -5.56 -11.30 -4.47
N PHE A 241 -6.26 -10.40 -5.17
CA PHE A 241 -7.30 -9.59 -4.57
C PHE A 241 -8.45 -10.45 -4.07
N LEU A 242 -8.93 -11.39 -4.88
CA LEU A 242 -10.05 -12.26 -4.50
C LEU A 242 -9.69 -13.23 -3.37
N GLU A 243 -8.44 -13.70 -3.30
CA GLU A 243 -7.94 -14.49 -2.16
C GLU A 243 -8.06 -13.76 -0.81
N LEU A 244 -7.91 -12.43 -0.79
CA LEU A 244 -8.13 -11.65 0.44
C LEU A 244 -9.60 -11.64 0.86
N TYR A 245 -10.53 -11.84 -0.08
CA TYR A 245 -11.98 -11.80 0.15
C TYR A 245 -12.66 -13.16 0.17
N SER A 246 -11.97 -14.23 -0.22
CA SER A 246 -12.45 -15.59 -0.01
C SER A 246 -12.54 -15.85 1.48
N SER A 247 -13.69 -16.33 1.94
CA SER A 247 -13.81 -16.89 3.28
C SER A 247 -12.82 -18.05 3.37
N SER A 248 -11.87 -17.98 4.29
CA SER A 248 -11.17 -19.18 4.75
C SER A 248 -12.24 -20.06 5.41
N ASN A 249 -12.69 -21.09 4.70
CA ASN A 249 -13.46 -22.17 5.29
C ASN A 249 -12.60 -22.93 6.29
#